data_AF-A0A821NCI1-F1
#
_entry.id   AF-A0A821NCI1-F1
#
_cell.length_a   1.000
_cell.length_b   1.000
_cell.length_c   1.000
_cell.angle_alpha   90.00
_cell.angle_beta   90.00
_cell.angle_gamma   90.00
#
_symmetry.space_group_name_H-M   'P 1'
#
loop_
_entity.id
_entity.type
_entity.pdbx_description
1 polymer ?
#
loop_
_entity_poly.entity_id
_entity_poly.type
_entity_poly.pdbx_seq_one_letter_code
_entity_poly.pdbx_strand_id
1 'polypeptide(L)'
;IVDQWTETHTGTSYCSVALRYVTDDFQLFTFILGCFPYNAASHSAQHLREFVKKVLAEYKPVLGTTKFAVTDSEAKMLAAFRE
;
A
#
# COMPACT_ATOMS: atom_id res chain seq x y z
N ILE A 1 -2.86 -3.86 1.56
CA ILE A 1 -3.22 -3.49 0.17
C ILE A 1 -2.53 -2.20 -0.16
N VAL A 2 -1.90 -2.14 -1.31
CA VAL A 2 -1.23 -0.94 -1.83
C VAL A 2 -1.74 -0.72 -3.24
N ASP A 3 -2.39 0.42 -3.46
CA ASP A 3 -3.02 0.75 -4.74
C ASP A 3 -2.41 2.04 -5.30
N GLN A 4 -2.15 2.04 -6.60
CA GLN A 4 -1.61 3.19 -7.32
C GLN A 4 -2.43 3.47 -8.56
N TRP A 5 -2.79 4.73 -8.73
CA TRP A 5 -3.46 5.19 -9.94
C TRP A 5 -3.01 6.60 -10.29
N THR A 6 -3.25 7.00 -11.53
CA THR A 6 -3.00 8.36 -12.00
C THR A 6 -4.33 8.98 -12.39
N GLU A 7 -4.66 10.12 -11.76
CA GLU A 7 -5.82 10.91 -12.12
C GLU A 7 -5.56 11.61 -13.45
N THR A 8 -6.29 11.20 -14.50
CA THR A 8 -6.00 11.63 -15.88
C THR A 8 -6.28 13.11 -16.11
N HIS A 9 -7.20 13.71 -15.34
CA HIS A 9 -7.50 15.14 -15.46
C HIS A 9 -6.40 16.03 -14.89
N THR A 10 -5.77 15.62 -13.78
CA THR A 10 -4.75 16.43 -13.09
C THR A 10 -3.32 15.98 -13.39
N GLY A 11 -3.14 14.80 -13.98
CA GLY A 11 -1.84 14.16 -14.16
C GLY A 11 -1.17 13.71 -12.85
N THR A 12 -1.87 13.83 -11.72
CA THR A 12 -1.31 13.49 -10.40
C THR A 12 -1.49 12.01 -10.14
N SER A 13 -0.40 11.32 -9.82
CA SER A 13 -0.47 9.95 -9.31
C SER A 13 -0.74 9.94 -7.82
N TYR A 14 -1.44 8.92 -7.36
CA TYR A 14 -1.76 8.71 -5.95
C TYR A 14 -1.31 7.30 -5.55
N CYS A 15 -0.94 7.16 -4.28
CA CYS A 15 -0.70 5.87 -3.66
C CYS A 15 -1.52 5.78 -2.38
N SER A 16 -2.33 4.72 -2.27
CA SER A 16 -3.09 4.42 -1.08
C SER A 16 -2.57 3.16 -0.39
N VAL A 17 -2.67 3.15 0.94
CA VAL A 17 -2.33 2.00 1.77
C VAL A 17 -3.53 1.67 2.64
N ALA A 18 -3.98 0.42 2.57
CA ALA A 18 -5.07 -0.08 3.39
C ALA A 18 -4.70 -1.41 4.05
N LEU A 19 -5.11 -1.57 5.30
CA LEU A 19 -5.04 -2.82 6.05
C LEU A 19 -6.39 -3.53 5.97
N ARG A 20 -6.37 -4.81 5.63
CA ARG A 20 -7.56 -5.68 5.74
C ARG A 20 -7.31 -6.73 6.81
N TYR A 21 -8.33 -6.97 7.61
CA TYR A 21 -8.33 -7.98 8.66
C TYR A 21 -9.67 -8.70 8.65
N VAL A 22 -9.64 -10.02 8.74
CA VAL A 22 -10.82 -10.87 8.88
C VAL A 22 -10.77 -11.46 10.27
N THR A 23 -11.85 -11.27 11.04
CA THR A 23 -12.00 -11.86 12.38
C THR A 23 -12.38 -13.34 12.30
N ASP A 24 -12.29 -14.03 13.43
CA ASP A 24 -12.71 -15.43 13.55
C ASP A 24 -14.21 -15.63 13.27
N ASP A 25 -15.03 -14.59 13.49
CA ASP A 25 -16.46 -14.56 13.17
C ASP A 25 -16.75 -14.14 11.71
N PHE A 26 -15.75 -14.23 10.83
CA PHE A 26 -15.84 -13.88 9.40
C PHE A 26 -16.22 -12.43 9.10
N GLN A 27 -16.00 -11.49 10.03
CA GLN A 27 -16.19 -10.07 9.74
C GLN A 27 -14.96 -9.50 9.06
N LEU A 28 -15.16 -8.85 7.90
CA LEU A 28 -14.12 -8.14 7.16
C LEU A 28 -14.03 -6.68 7.60
N PHE A 29 -12.87 -6.30 8.11
CA PHE A 29 -12.51 -4.92 8.40
C PHE A 29 -11.54 -4.39 7.34
N THR A 30 -11.77 -3.16 6.90
CA THR A 30 -10.84 -2.42 6.03
C THR A 30 -10.53 -1.08 6.68
N PHE A 31 -9.24 -0.86 6.95
CA PHE A 31 -8.73 0.39 7.48
C PHE A 31 -7.92 1.09 6.40
N ILE A 32 -8.36 2.27 5.99
CA ILE A 32 -7.59 3.13 5.09
C ILE A 32 -6.55 3.85 5.95
N LEU A 33 -5.27 3.50 5.77
CA LEU A 33 -4.18 4.11 6.52
C LEU A 33 -3.72 5.42 5.87
N GLY A 34 -4.01 5.61 4.58
CA GLY A 34 -3.87 6.91 3.94
C GLY A 34 -3.91 6.83 2.43
N CYS A 35 -4.06 8.00 1.83
CA CYS A 35 -3.99 8.25 0.40
C CYS A 35 -3.14 9.49 0.18
N PHE A 36 -2.06 9.35 -0.58
CA PHE A 36 -1.05 10.38 -0.70
C PHE A 36 -0.75 10.65 -2.17
N PRO A 37 -0.55 11.91 -2.57
CA PRO A 37 0.00 12.20 -3.89
C PRO A 37 1.37 11.55 -4.01
N TYR A 38 1.59 10.85 -5.11
CA TYR A 38 2.78 10.09 -5.41
C TYR A 38 3.43 10.69 -6.66
N ASN A 39 4.67 11.16 -6.52
CA ASN A 39 5.36 11.81 -7.63
C ASN A 39 5.98 10.77 -8.58
N ALA A 40 5.82 10.96 -9.89
CA ALA A 40 6.43 10.16 -10.96
C ALA A 40 7.95 9.94 -10.78
N ALA A 41 8.67 10.94 -10.25
CA ALA A 41 10.10 10.83 -9.97
C ALA A 41 10.44 9.82 -8.85
N SER A 42 9.44 9.41 -8.06
CA SER A 42 9.56 8.49 -6.92
C SER A 42 9.01 7.09 -7.24
N HIS A 43 8.79 6.74 -8.51
CA HIS A 43 8.20 5.48 -8.95
C HIS A 43 9.15 4.25 -8.90
N SER A 44 10.12 4.22 -7.98
CA SER A 44 10.92 3.01 -7.78
C SER A 44 10.28 2.08 -6.75
N ALA A 45 10.55 0.78 -6.88
CA ALA A 45 10.10 -0.24 -5.93
C ALA A 45 10.61 0.04 -4.49
N GLN A 46 11.82 0.58 -4.37
CA GLN A 46 12.40 0.96 -3.08
C GLN A 46 11.61 2.08 -2.39
N HIS A 47 11.31 3.17 -3.12
CA HIS A 47 10.53 4.27 -2.57
C HIS A 47 9.15 3.83 -2.12
N LEU A 48 8.50 2.96 -2.90
CA LEU A 48 7.20 2.41 -2.51
C LEU A 48 7.29 1.60 -1.22
N ARG A 49 8.32 0.76 -1.08
CA ARG A 49 8.54 -0.03 0.13
C ARG A 49 8.79 0.87 1.35
N GLU A 50 9.62 1.89 1.21
CA GLU A 50 9.90 2.86 2.28
C GLU A 50 8.66 3.68 2.66
N PHE A 51 7.87 4.09 1.67
CA PHE A 51 6.60 4.78 1.87
C PHE A 51 5.61 3.92 2.67
N VAL A 52 5.38 2.66 2.28
CA VAL A 52 4.49 1.76 3.01
C VAL A 52 5.01 1.50 4.42
N LYS A 53 6.33 1.32 4.60
CA LYS A 53 6.95 1.20 5.93
C LYS A 53 6.69 2.42 6.80
N LYS A 54 6.79 3.63 6.25
CA LYS A 54 6.49 4.88 6.96
C LYS A 54 5.02 4.94 7.39
N VAL A 55 4.09 4.62 6.50
CA VAL A 55 2.65 4.59 6.83
C VAL A 55 2.37 3.56 7.94
N LEU A 56 2.92 2.35 7.85
CA LEU A 56 2.74 1.35 8.89
C LEU A 56 3.39 1.76 10.22
N ALA A 57 4.54 2.42 10.20
CA ALA A 57 5.22 2.89 11.41
C ALA A 57 4.41 3.96 12.18
N GLU A 58 3.61 4.76 11.48
CA GLU A 58 2.72 5.77 12.08
C GLU A 58 1.63 5.11 12.93
N TYR A 59 0.96 4.10 12.38
CA TYR A 59 -0.14 3.41 13.06
C TYR A 59 0.30 2.28 13.99
N LYS A 60 1.57 1.86 13.94
CA LYS A 60 2.16 0.77 14.73
C LYS A 60 1.26 -0.48 14.83
N PRO A 61 0.74 -1.01 13.71
CA PRO A 61 -0.18 -2.13 13.77
C PRO A 61 0.54 -3.37 14.31
N VAL A 62 -0.13 -4.11 15.20
CA VAL A 62 0.32 -5.44 15.62
C VAL A 62 -0.03 -6.42 14.51
N LEU A 63 0.96 -6.71 13.66
CA LEU A 63 0.79 -7.62 12.53
C LEU A 63 1.15 -9.05 12.94
N GLY A 64 0.32 -10.01 12.57
CA GLY A 64 0.61 -11.43 12.72
C GLY A 64 1.80 -11.89 11.87
N THR A 65 2.14 -13.18 11.99
CA THR A 65 3.22 -13.83 11.23
C THR A 65 2.92 -13.89 9.74
N THR A 66 1.65 -14.02 9.37
CA THR A 66 1.21 -14.05 7.97
C THR A 66 0.91 -12.62 7.49
N LYS A 67 1.71 -12.12 6.54
CA LYS A 67 1.51 -10.81 5.91
C LYS A 67 1.37 -11.01 4.41
N PHE A 68 0.27 -10.52 3.85
CA PHE A 68 0.09 -10.49 2.41
C PHE A 68 0.04 -9.05 1.93
N ALA A 69 0.94 -8.71 1.01
CA ALA A 69 0.80 -7.51 0.21
C ALA A 69 -0.08 -7.85 -1.01
N VAL A 70 -1.15 -7.08 -1.20
CA VAL A 70 -1.98 -7.15 -2.41
C VAL A 70 -1.75 -5.86 -3.16
N THR A 71 -1.30 -5.99 -4.40
CA THR A 71 -0.99 -4.91 -5.34
C THR A 71 -1.42 -5.32 -6.74
N ASP A 72 -1.39 -4.39 -7.68
CA ASP A 72 -1.42 -4.74 -9.10
C ASP A 72 -0.16 -5.53 -9.53
N SER A 73 -0.14 -5.95 -10.80
CA SER A 73 0.94 -6.71 -11.42
C SER A 73 2.03 -5.86 -12.06
N GLU A 74 2.03 -4.54 -11.86
CA GLU A 74 3.07 -3.65 -12.37
C GLU A 74 4.42 -4.08 -11.78
N ALA A 75 5.46 -4.11 -12.63
CA ALA A 75 6.77 -4.65 -12.26
C ALA A 75 7.35 -4.00 -10.99
N LYS A 76 7.14 -2.70 -10.78
CA LYS A 76 7.61 -1.97 -9.60
C LYS A 76 6.86 -2.36 -8.32
N MET A 77 5.56 -2.62 -8.42
CA MET A 77 4.71 -3.02 -7.29
C MET A 77 5.11 -4.42 -6.85
N LEU A 78 5.24 -5.35 -7.81
CA LEU A 78 5.75 -6.69 -7.55
C LEU A 78 7.16 -6.67 -6.94
N ALA A 79 8.09 -5.88 -7.48
CA ALA A 79 9.44 -5.77 -6.95
C ALA A 79 9.48 -5.15 -5.53
N ALA A 80 8.52 -4.29 -5.18
CA ALA A 80 8.45 -3.68 -3.85
C ALA A 80 8.04 -4.70 -2.77
N PHE A 81 7.24 -5.72 -3.10
CA PHE A 81 6.65 -6.63 -2.11
C PHE A 81 6.94 -8.13 -2.33
N ARG A 82 7.71 -8.52 -3.36
CA ARG A 82 8.31 -9.85 -3.44
C ARG A 82 9.50 -9.91 -2.47
N GLU A 83 9.32 -10.64 -1.39
CA GLU A 83 10.39 -11.20 -0.54
C GLU A 83 10.37 -12.72 -0.68
#